data_AF-A0A9X3LSY9-F1
#
_entry.id   AF-A0A9X3LSY9-F1
#
_cell.length_a   1.000
_cell.length_b   1.000
_cell.length_c   1.000
_cell.angle_alpha   90.00
_cell.angle_beta   90.00
_cell.angle_gamma   90.00
#
_symmetry.space_group_name_H-M   'P 1'
#
loop_
_entity.id
_entity.type
_entity.pdbx_description
1 polymer ?
#
loop_
_entity_poly.entity_id
_entity_poly.type
_entity_poly.pdbx_seq_one_letter_code
_entity_poly.pdbx_strand_id
1 'polypeptide(L)' 'MAERGITGAALAAKVGITPVNLSVLKNNRAKAVRFSTLAAICQALDCQPGDVFSVK' A
#
# COMPACT_ATOMS: atom_id res chain seq x y z
N MET A 1 -8.43 -1.65 4.83
CA MET A 1 -7.74 -2.95 5.08
C MET A 1 -8.59 -3.88 5.93
N ALA A 2 -9.04 -3.47 7.11
CA ALA A 2 -9.94 -4.28 7.96
C ALA A 2 -11.26 -4.64 7.24
N GLU A 3 -11.83 -3.72 6.46
CA GLU A 3 -13.03 -3.95 5.64
C GLU A 3 -12.82 -4.93 4.48
N ARG A 4 -11.57 -5.22 4.09
CA ARG A 4 -11.23 -6.05 2.92
C ARG A 4 -10.64 -7.42 3.32
N GLY A 5 -10.61 -7.74 4.62
CA GLY A 5 -10.16 -9.03 5.15
C GLY A 5 -8.67 -9.37 4.92
N ILE A 6 -7.87 -8.46 4.36
CA ILE A 6 -6.46 -8.69 4.05
C ILE A 6 -5.55 -8.19 5.18
N THR A 7 -4.64 -9.05 5.65
CA THR A 7 -3.63 -8.67 6.62
C THR A 7 -2.53 -7.84 5.95
N GLY A 8 -1.87 -6.96 6.71
CA GLY A 8 -0.75 -6.17 6.18
C GLY A 8 0.39 -7.06 5.65
N ALA A 9 0.69 -8.17 6.34
CA ALA A 9 1.70 -9.13 5.89
C ALA A 9 1.34 -9.77 4.54
N ALA A 10 0.08 -10.18 4.36
CA ALA A 10 -0.39 -10.75 3.09
C ALA A 10 -0.34 -9.74 1.94
N LEU A 11 -0.70 -8.47 2.19
CA LEU A 11 -0.58 -7.44 1.18
C LEU A 11 0.88 -7.18 0.80
N ALA A 12 1.78 -7.10 1.79
CA ALA A 12 3.20 -6.88 1.56
C ALA A 12 3.78 -7.97 0.65
N ALA A 13 3.44 -9.24 0.92
CA ALA A 13 3.82 -10.37 0.08
C ALA A 13 3.24 -10.27 -1.33
N LYS A 14 1.94 -9.94 -1.48
CA LYS A 14 1.27 -9.81 -2.79
C LYS A 14 1.85 -8.68 -3.65
N VAL A 15 2.29 -7.59 -3.02
CA VAL A 15 2.86 -6.40 -3.69
C VAL A 15 4.37 -6.55 -3.92
N GLY A 16 5.02 -7.53 -3.28
CA GLY A 16 6.47 -7.74 -3.38
C GLY A 16 7.30 -6.71 -2.59
N ILE A 17 6.79 -6.23 -1.45
CA ILE A 17 7.51 -5.35 -0.54
C ILE A 17 7.59 -5.94 0.86
N THR A 18 8.54 -5.45 1.67
CA THR A 18 8.63 -5.90 3.06
C THR A 18 7.46 -5.35 3.90
N PRO A 19 7.04 -6.05 4.97
CA PRO A 19 6.06 -5.52 5.92
C PRO A 19 6.49 -4.16 6.51
N VAL A 20 7.79 -3.94 6.66
CA VAL A 20 8.38 -2.67 7.12
C VAL A 20 8.08 -1.55 6.11
N ASN A 21 8.35 -1.75 4.82
CA ASN A 21 8.07 -0.75 3.78
C ASN A 21 6.57 -0.46 3.68
N LEU A 22 5.73 -1.49 3.79
CA LEU A 22 4.28 -1.30 3.81
C LEU A 22 3.84 -0.48 5.03
N SER A 23 4.44 -0.70 6.20
CA SER A 23 4.15 0.08 7.41
C SER A 23 4.56 1.55 7.26
N VAL A 24 5.70 1.82 6.62
CA VAL A 24 6.14 3.19 6.31
C VAL A 24 5.14 3.90 5.38
N LEU A 25 4.66 3.21 4.34
CA LEU A 25 3.64 3.71 3.42
C LEU A 25 2.31 3.99 4.13
N LYS A 26 1.78 2.98 4.84
CA LYS A 26 0.48 3.07 5.56
C LYS A 26 0.43 4.23 6.56
N ASN A 27 1.56 4.54 7.20
CA ASN A 27 1.65 5.58 8.22
C ASN A 27 2.05 6.95 7.64
N ASN A 28 1.95 7.16 6.33
CA ASN A 28 2.33 8.42 5.65
C ASN A 28 3.78 8.88 5.93
N ARG A 29 4.70 7.95 6.16
CA ARG A 29 6.13 8.24 6.40
C ARG A 29 7.00 7.99 5.17
N ALA A 30 6.41 7.53 4.07
CA ALA A 30 7.13 7.29 2.83
C ALA A 30 7.51 8.62 2.17
N LYS A 31 8.79 8.78 1.82
CA LYS A 31 9.28 9.92 1.03
C LYS A 31 9.10 9.74 -0.48
N ALA A 32 9.09 8.48 -0.91
CA ALA A 32 8.92 8.08 -2.30
C ALA A 32 8.30 6.67 -2.37
N VAL A 33 7.62 6.39 -3.47
CA VAL A 33 7.09 5.06 -3.80
C VAL A 33 7.31 4.78 -5.28
N ARG A 34 7.68 3.55 -5.63
CA ARG A 34 7.73 3.14 -7.04
C ARG A 34 6.30 3.07 -7.59
N PHE A 35 6.10 3.55 -8.81
CA PHE A 35 4.78 3.49 -9.44
C PHE A 35 4.24 2.05 -9.54
N SER A 36 5.10 1.07 -9.82
CA SER A 36 4.73 -0.35 -9.83
C SER A 36 4.22 -0.86 -8.48
N THR A 37 4.84 -0.43 -7.38
CA THR A 37 4.38 -0.75 -6.02
C THR A 37 3.03 -0.11 -5.73
N LEU A 38 2.85 1.16 -6.10
CA LEU A 38 1.56 1.85 -5.94
C LEU A 38 0.46 1.18 -6.75
N ALA A 39 0.71 0.88 -8.03
CA ALA A 39 -0.22 0.18 -8.90
C ALA A 39 -0.60 -1.20 -8.35
N ALA A 40 0.36 -1.97 -7.86
CA ALA A 40 0.11 -3.27 -7.25
C ALA A 40 -0.71 -3.17 -5.96
N ILE A 41 -0.50 -2.14 -5.13
CA ILE A 41 -1.34 -1.87 -3.95
C ILE A 41 -2.77 -1.55 -4.38
N CYS A 42 -2.93 -0.63 -5.33
CA CYS A 42 -4.22 -0.22 -5.88
C CYS A 42 -4.99 -1.42 -6.46
N GLN A 43 -4.32 -2.29 -7.21
CA GLN A 43 -4.93 -3.50 -7.77
C GLN A 43 -5.25 -4.54 -6.68
N ALA A 44 -4.36 -4.74 -5.72
CA ALA A 44 -4.56 -5.72 -4.65
C ALA A 44 -5.67 -5.33 -3.69
N LEU A 45 -5.87 -4.02 -3.50
CA LEU A 45 -6.91 -3.49 -2.65
C LEU A 45 -8.19 -3.18 -3.42
N ASP A 46 -8.16 -2.97 -4.74
CA ASP A 46 -9.25 -2.36 -5.50
C ASP A 46 -9.51 -0.91 -5.02
N CYS A 47 -8.51 -0.05 -5.19
CA CYS A 47 -8.59 1.38 -4.91
C CYS A 47 -7.79 2.20 -5.92
N GLN A 48 -8.03 3.51 -5.93
CA GLN A 48 -7.27 4.47 -6.71
C GLN A 48 -6.08 5.02 -5.90
N PRO A 49 -5.04 5.55 -6.57
CA PRO A 49 -3.92 6.20 -5.89
C PRO A 49 -4.34 7.31 -4.91
N GLY A 50 -5.39 8.08 -5.25
CA GLY A 50 -5.94 9.13 -4.40
C GLY A 50 -6.58 8.62 -3.10
N ASP A 51 -6.96 7.35 -3.04
CA ASP A 51 -7.47 6.71 -1.82
C ASP A 51 -6.33 6.32 -0.87
N VAL A 52 -5.10 6.18 -1.40
CA VAL A 52 -3.90 5.75 -0.66
C VAL A 52 -3.06 6.96 -0.25
N PHE A 53 -2.98 7.98 -1.11
CA PHE A 53 -2.24 9.21 -0.86
C PHE A 53 -3.14 10.42 -0.99
N SER A 54 -3.07 11.30 0.01
CA SER A 54 -3.64 12.64 -0.08
C SER A 54 -2.51 13.66 -0.09
N VAL A 55 -2.64 14.67 -0.95
CA VAL A 55 -1.79 15.87 -0.92
C VAL A 55 -2.55 16.91 -0.11
N LYS A 56 -1.93 17.44 0.94
CA LYS A 56 -2.38 18.64 1.64
C LYS A 56 -1.46 19.79 1.31
#